data_AF-A0A954X1W7-F1
#
_entry.id   AF-A0A954X1W7-F1
#
_cell.length_a   1.000
_cell.length_b   1.000
_cell.length_c   1.000
_cell.angle_alpha   90.00
_cell.angle_beta   90.00
_cell.angle_gamma   90.00
#
_symmetry.space_group_name_H-M   'P 1'
#
loop_
_entity.id
_entity.type
_entity.pdbx_description
1 polymer ?
#
loop_
_entity_poly.entity_id
_entity_poly.type
_entity_poly.pdbx_seq_one_letter_code
_entity_poly.pdbx_strand_id
1 'polypeptide(L)'
;GISTVFGTKDCEPLRKPTRIPNTSDYFASPIFGDGKIYVAGENGVVVVLKDSPDYEVLAKNDLGDSLVGTPAIDGGRLYFRTRGKLLCVGE
;
A
#
# COMPACT_ATOMS: atom_id res chain seq x y z
N GLY A 1 -6.41 0.73 8.67
CA GLY A 1 -7.05 1.07 7.39
C GLY A 1 -8.13 0.06 7.06
N ILE A 2 -9.23 0.53 6.46
CA ILE A 2 -10.26 -0.32 5.85
C ILE A 2 -10.11 -0.17 4.34
N SER A 3 -10.20 -1.28 3.62
CA SER A 3 -10.19 -1.33 2.15
C SER A 3 -11.59 -1.62 1.64
N THR A 4 -11.99 -0.91 0.60
CA THR A 4 -13.20 -1.16 -0.18
C THR A 4 -12.81 -1.16 -1.65
N VAL A 5 -13.38 -2.07 -2.43
CA VAL A 5 -13.06 -2.25 -3.85
C VAL A 5 -14.34 -2.06 -4.65
N PHE A 6 -14.27 -1.22 -5.68
CA PHE A 6 -15.40 -0.86 -6.53
C PHE A 6 -15.09 -1.17 -8.00
N GLY A 7 -16.09 -1.57 -8.75
CA GLY A 7 -16.00 -1.67 -10.20
C GLY A 7 -15.84 -0.27 -10.81
N THR A 8 -14.91 -0.10 -11.75
CA THR A 8 -14.64 1.22 -12.36
C THR A 8 -15.72 1.66 -13.34
N LYS A 9 -16.57 0.75 -13.82
CA LYS A 9 -17.62 1.03 -14.80
C LYS A 9 -18.96 1.38 -14.16
N ASP A 10 -19.31 0.67 -13.10
CA ASP A 10 -20.61 0.73 -12.44
C ASP A 10 -20.53 1.34 -11.03
N CYS A 11 -19.33 1.51 -10.48
CA CYS A 11 -19.09 1.97 -9.10
C CYS A 11 -19.73 1.06 -8.04
N GLU A 12 -20.08 -0.17 -8.40
CA GLU A 12 -20.66 -1.13 -7.47
C GLU A 12 -19.57 -1.78 -6.61
N PRO A 13 -19.82 -2.04 -5.32
CA PRO A 13 -18.86 -2.68 -4.45
C PRO A 13 -18.64 -4.12 -4.91
N LEU A 14 -17.41 -4.46 -5.30
CA LEU A 14 -17.05 -5.83 -5.69
C LEU A 14 -17.00 -6.76 -4.47
N ARG A 15 -16.91 -6.18 -3.25
CA ARG A 15 -16.88 -6.93 -2.00
C ARG A 15 -17.22 -6.06 -0.79
N LYS A 16 -17.43 -6.74 0.34
CA LYS A 16 -17.61 -6.10 1.63
C LYS A 16 -16.31 -5.42 2.10
N PRO A 17 -16.40 -4.24 2.74
CA PRO A 17 -15.25 -3.57 3.32
C PRO A 17 -14.47 -4.52 4.24
N THR A 18 -13.15 -4.55 4.10
CA THR A 18 -12.28 -5.45 4.88
C THR A 18 -11.09 -4.70 5.42
N ARG A 19 -10.68 -5.05 6.64
CA ARG A 19 -9.52 -4.47 7.29
C ARG A 19 -8.24 -4.87 6.56
N ILE A 20 -7.40 -3.88 6.28
CA ILE A 20 -6.03 -4.14 5.86
C ILE A 20 -5.30 -4.75 7.06
N PRO A 21 -4.61 -5.91 6.94
CA PRO A 21 -4.06 -6.65 8.06
C PRO A 21 -2.74 -6.02 8.53
N ASN A 22 -2.79 -4.72 8.81
CA ASN A 22 -1.81 -3.94 9.53
C ASN A 22 -2.56 -2.91 10.37
N THR A 23 -2.46 -3.04 11.69
CA THR A 23 -3.07 -2.12 12.66
C THR A 23 -2.17 -0.88 12.75
N SER A 24 -2.52 0.13 11.96
CA SER A 24 -1.80 1.39 11.82
C SER A 24 -2.78 2.50 11.47
N ASP A 25 -2.37 3.74 11.70
CA ASP A 25 -2.90 4.90 11.00
C ASP A 25 -2.32 4.97 9.58
N TYR A 26 -3.07 5.56 8.67
CA TYR A 26 -2.72 5.63 7.25
C TYR A 26 -2.90 7.07 6.79
N PHE A 27 -1.76 7.76 6.59
CA PHE A 27 -1.71 9.11 6.03
C PHE A 27 -1.27 9.08 4.57
N ALA A 28 -0.41 8.13 4.22
CA ALA A 28 0.03 7.87 2.86
C ALA A 28 -1.11 7.31 2.00
N SER A 29 -1.20 7.76 0.75
CA SER A 29 -2.11 7.17 -0.22
C SER A 29 -1.60 5.80 -0.69
N PRO A 30 -2.48 4.84 -1.00
CA PRO A 30 -2.11 3.64 -1.74
C PRO A 30 -1.56 3.99 -3.12
N ILE A 31 -0.60 3.22 -3.61
CA ILE A 31 -0.05 3.35 -4.97
C ILE A 31 -0.11 2.01 -5.70
N PHE A 32 -0.18 2.06 -7.04
CA PHE A 32 -0.20 0.89 -7.91
C PHE A 32 1.04 0.85 -8.81
N GLY A 33 1.68 -0.31 -8.90
CA GLY A 33 2.83 -0.55 -9.79
C GLY A 33 3.19 -2.03 -9.84
N ASP A 34 3.73 -2.49 -10.97
CA ASP A 34 4.12 -3.91 -11.15
C ASP A 34 2.98 -4.92 -10.84
N GLY A 35 1.74 -4.54 -11.18
CA GLY A 35 0.53 -5.34 -10.92
C GLY A 35 0.18 -5.51 -9.43
N LYS A 36 0.74 -4.67 -8.56
CA LYS A 36 0.57 -4.73 -7.11
C LYS A 36 0.14 -3.38 -6.56
N ILE A 37 -0.57 -3.41 -5.44
CA ILE A 37 -0.98 -2.24 -4.68
C ILE A 37 -0.17 -2.18 -3.39
N TYR A 38 0.48 -1.05 -3.14
CA TYR A 38 1.31 -0.84 -1.95
C TYR A 38 0.60 0.12 -1.01
N VAL A 39 0.44 -0.28 0.25
CA VAL A 39 -0.21 0.52 1.29
C VAL A 39 0.78 0.73 2.43
N ALA A 40 1.24 1.97 2.61
CA ALA A 40 2.16 2.35 3.67
C ALA A 40 1.39 2.80 4.93
N GLY A 41 1.67 2.15 6.07
CA GLY A 41 1.16 2.53 7.37
C GLY A 41 2.14 3.44 8.12
N GLU A 42 1.63 4.38 8.91
CA GLU A 42 2.42 5.24 9.78
C GLU A 42 3.37 4.48 10.70
N ASN A 43 3.01 3.24 11.09
CA ASN A 43 3.87 2.36 11.88
C ASN A 43 5.11 1.80 11.13
N GLY A 44 5.34 2.20 9.87
CA GLY A 44 6.49 1.78 9.07
C GLY A 44 6.28 0.48 8.28
N VAL A 45 5.11 -0.16 8.42
CA VAL A 45 4.78 -1.38 7.70
C VAL A 45 4.13 -1.06 6.36
N VAL A 46 4.68 -1.61 5.29
CA VAL A 46 4.12 -1.59 3.94
C VAL A 46 3.43 -2.92 3.67
N VAL A 47 2.13 -2.88 3.42
CA VAL A 47 1.35 -4.05 2.99
C VAL A 47 1.28 -4.06 1.47
N VAL A 48 1.65 -5.17 0.85
CA VAL A 48 1.58 -5.39 -0.60
C VAL A 48 0.37 -6.26 -0.90
N LEU A 49 -0.53 -5.77 -1.73
CA LEU A 49 -1.75 -6.44 -2.14
C LEU A 49 -1.68 -6.79 -3.62
N LYS A 50 -2.31 -7.89 -3.99
CA LYS A 50 -2.58 -8.23 -5.39
C LYS A 50 -3.63 -7.29 -5.96
N ASP A 51 -3.48 -6.96 -7.23
CA ASP A 51 -4.54 -6.32 -8.00
C ASP A 51 -5.62 -7.35 -8.38
N SER A 52 -6.54 -7.59 -7.46
CA SER A 52 -7.67 -8.48 -7.66
C SER A 52 -8.87 -8.03 -6.82
N PRO A 53 -10.10 -8.43 -7.23
CA PRO A 53 -11.29 -8.25 -6.40
C PRO A 53 -11.10 -8.94 -5.05
N ASP A 54 -10.50 -10.13 -5.04
CA ASP A 54 -10.19 -10.85 -3.82
C ASP A 54 -8.96 -10.23 -3.16
N TYR A 55 -9.19 -9.67 -1.97
CA TYR A 55 -8.17 -9.04 -1.15
C TYR A 55 -7.09 -10.06 -0.76
N GLU A 56 -6.02 -10.15 -1.56
CA GLU A 56 -4.91 -11.09 -1.36
C GLU A 56 -3.66 -10.32 -0.93
N VAL A 57 -3.13 -10.63 0.26
CA VAL A 57 -1.89 -10.04 0.78
C VAL A 57 -0.72 -10.84 0.24
N LEU A 58 0.11 -10.18 -0.57
CA LEU A 58 1.30 -10.77 -1.15
C LEU A 58 2.49 -10.69 -0.18
N ALA A 59 2.61 -9.58 0.54
CA ALA A 59 3.71 -9.37 1.48
C ALA A 59 3.37 -8.31 2.55
N LYS A 60 4.13 -8.32 3.65
CA LYS A 60 4.20 -7.24 4.62
C LYS A 60 5.67 -6.97 4.91
N ASN A 61 6.11 -5.74 4.73
CA ASN A 61 7.50 -5.34 4.91
C ASN A 61 7.57 -4.23 5.95
N ASP A 62 8.35 -4.45 7.01
CA ASP A 62 8.62 -3.44 8.02
C ASP A 62 9.88 -2.66 7.63
N LEU A 63 9.76 -1.35 7.44
CA LEU A 63 10.88 -0.48 7.08
C LEU A 63 11.59 0.13 8.31
N GLY A 64 11.08 -0.16 9.51
CA GLY A 64 11.65 0.21 10.81
C GLY A 64 11.55 1.70 11.16
N ASP A 65 10.77 2.47 10.40
CA ASP A 65 10.59 3.91 10.61
C ASP A 65 9.25 4.38 10.04
N SER A 66 8.69 5.45 10.60
CA SER A 66 7.33 5.92 10.31
C SER A 66 7.16 6.38 8.86
N LEU A 67 6.03 6.03 8.25
CA LEU A 67 5.66 6.34 6.86
C LEU A 67 4.38 7.18 6.81
N VAL A 68 4.54 8.49 6.71
CA VAL A 68 3.42 9.43 6.49
C VAL A 68 3.32 9.93 5.05
N GLY A 69 4.38 9.77 4.26
CA GLY A 69 4.43 10.16 2.86
C GLY A 69 4.03 9.03 1.91
N THR A 70 3.27 9.37 0.86
CA THR A 70 2.96 8.46 -0.24
C THR A 70 4.26 8.02 -0.93
N PRO A 71 4.51 6.70 -1.10
CA PRO A 71 5.71 6.25 -1.80
C PRO A 71 5.68 6.66 -3.28
N ALA A 72 6.85 6.81 -3.90
CA ALA A 72 6.97 7.15 -5.32
C ALA A 72 7.51 5.97 -6.12
N ILE A 73 7.12 5.88 -7.40
CA ILE A 73 7.63 4.89 -8.34
C ILE A 73 8.40 5.63 -9.44
N ASP A 74 9.64 5.21 -9.69
CA ASP A 74 10.42 5.67 -10.85
C ASP A 74 11.46 4.62 -11.26
N GLY A 75 11.64 4.42 -12.57
CA GLY A 75 12.67 3.54 -13.12
C GLY A 75 12.67 2.10 -12.59
N GLY A 76 11.49 1.51 -12.32
CA GLY A 76 11.39 0.16 -11.73
C GLY A 76 11.63 0.09 -10.22
N ARG A 77 11.76 1.24 -9.54
CA ARG A 77 12.08 1.34 -8.12
C ARG A 77 10.97 2.04 -7.34
N LEU A 78 10.85 1.65 -6.08
CA LEU A 78 10.00 2.28 -5.07
C LEU A 78 10.84 3.14 -4.14
N TYR A 79 10.38 4.35 -3.90
CA TYR A 79 11.01 5.29 -2.98
C TYR A 79 10.08 5.57 -1.80
N PHE A 80 10.57 5.32 -0.59
CA PHE A 80 9.84 5.54 0.65
C PHE A 80 10.48 6.68 1.44
N ARG A 81 9.74 7.78 1.58
CA ARG A 81 10.12 8.84 2.51
C ARG A 81 9.70 8.45 3.92
N THR A 82 10.62 7.87 4.67
CA THR A 82 10.44 7.66 6.11
C THR A 82 10.67 8.98 6.86
N ARG A 83 10.37 8.99 8.16
CA ARG A 83 10.65 10.15 9.02
C ARG A 83 12.13 10.56 9.00
N GLY A 84 13.05 9.58 9.12
CA GLY A 84 14.49 9.82 9.21
C GLY A 84 15.26 9.77 7.89
N LYS A 85 14.77 9.05 6.88
CA LYS A 85 15.57 8.72 5.67
C LYS A 85 14.71 8.61 4.41
N LEU A 86 15.36 8.48 3.27
CA LEU A 86 14.77 8.09 2.00
C LEU A 86 15.29 6.69 1.66
N LEU A 87 14.39 5.73 1.52
CA LEU A 87 14.74 4.36 1.13
C LEU A 87 14.39 4.14 -0.33
N CYS A 88 15.21 3.37 -1.05
CA CYS A 88 14.97 2.93 -2.41
C CYS A 88 14.95 1.40 -2.44
N VAL A 89 13.95 0.82 -3.10
CA VAL A 89 13.77 -0.63 -3.24
C VAL A 89 13.51 -0.94 -4.71
N GLY A 90 14.30 -1.83 -5.30
CA GLY A 90 14.23 -2.22 -6.71
C GLY A 90 15.61 -2.25 -7.35
N GLU A 91 15.72 -2.93 -8.50
CA GLU A 91 16.96 -3.07 -9.28
C GLU A 91 17.02 -2.08 -10.44
#